data_AF-A0A060CDU6-F1
#
_entry.id   AF-A0A060CDU6-F1
#
_cell.length_a   1.000
_cell.length_b   1.000
_cell.length_c   1.000
_cell.angle_alpha   90.00
_cell.angle_beta   90.00
_cell.angle_gamma   90.00
#
_symmetry.space_group_name_H-M   'P 1'
#
loop_
_entity.id
_entity.type
_entity.pdbx_description
1 polymer ?
#
loop_
_entity_poly.entity_id
_entity_poly.type
_entity_poly.pdbx_seq_one_letter_code
_entity_poly.pdbx_strand_id
1 'polypeptide(L)' 'MLIVFFVIIATYNGEKYIQKQLQSILNQRQQPDEVIIRDDCSTDSTGNLIESFIKENGLSNWSFKINAFNKGYRGNF' A
#
# COMPACT_ATOMS: atom_id res chain seq x y z
N MET A 1 24.97 12.15 -3.55
CA MET A 1 24.45 10.82 -3.94
C MET A 1 22.95 10.85 -3.71
N LEU A 2 22.14 10.75 -4.75
CA LEU A 2 20.70 10.56 -4.60
C LEU A 2 20.45 9.11 -4.19
N ILE A 3 19.75 8.91 -3.08
CA ILE A 3 19.30 7.58 -2.64
C ILE A 3 17.91 7.39 -3.21
N VAL A 4 17.76 6.42 -4.11
CA VAL A 4 16.46 5.97 -4.60
C VAL A 4 16.00 4.80 -3.74
N PHE A 5 14.78 4.84 -3.23
CA PHE A 5 14.23 3.75 -2.42
C PHE A 5 12.72 3.60 -2.57
N PHE A 6 12.28 2.37 -2.35
CA PHE A 6 10.91 1.92 -2.54
C PHE A 6 10.31 1.45 -1.22
N VAL A 7 9.01 1.63 -1.05
CA VAL A 7 8.26 1.00 0.04
C VAL A 7 7.29 -0.01 -0.56
N ILE A 8 7.36 -1.26 -0.11
CA ILE A 8 6.46 -2.32 -0.55
C ILE A 8 5.59 -2.74 0.63
N ILE A 9 4.27 -2.75 0.42
CA ILE A 9 3.27 -3.13 1.42
C ILE A 9 2.55 -4.39 0.91
N ALA A 10 2.65 -5.48 1.66
CA ALA A 10 1.77 -6.62 1.55
C ALA A 10 0.67 -6.50 2.61
N THR A 11 -0.59 -6.65 2.23
CA THR A 11 -1.74 -6.56 3.15
C THR A 11 -2.77 -7.65 2.90
N TYR A 12 -3.51 -8.00 3.97
CA TYR A 12 -4.63 -8.94 3.96
C TYR A 12 -5.47 -8.68 5.21
N ASN A 13 -6.75 -8.34 5.04
CA ASN A 13 -7.69 -7.97 6.09
C ASN A 13 -7.13 -6.93 7.08
N GLY A 14 -6.57 -5.85 6.53
CA GLY A 14 -5.87 -4.79 7.22
C GLY A 14 -6.70 -3.54 7.54
N GLU A 15 -8.03 -3.57 7.39
CA GLU A 15 -8.94 -2.40 7.47
C GLU A 15 -8.65 -1.51 8.69
N LYS A 16 -8.43 -2.14 9.84
CA LYS A 16 -8.18 -1.43 11.11
C LYS A 16 -6.90 -0.60 11.15
N TYR A 17 -5.90 -0.93 10.32
CA TYR A 17 -4.55 -0.37 10.43
C TYR A 17 -4.07 0.32 9.15
N ILE A 18 -4.64 -0.03 8.00
CA ILE A 18 -4.13 0.37 6.70
C ILE A 18 -4.06 1.90 6.57
N GLN A 19 -5.11 2.64 6.94
CA GLN A 19 -5.09 4.10 6.86
C GLN A 19 -3.98 4.75 7.70
N LYS A 20 -3.76 4.26 8.92
CA LYS A 20 -2.68 4.77 9.79
C LYS A 20 -1.30 4.47 9.20
N GLN A 21 -1.13 3.30 8.58
CA GLN A 21 0.11 2.91 7.91
C GLN A 21 0.39 3.82 6.71
N LEU A 22 -0.58 4.00 5.82
CA LEU A 22 -0.46 4.87 4.64
C LEU A 22 -0.16 6.31 5.05
N GLN A 23 -0.87 6.85 6.05
CA GLN A 23 -0.60 8.18 6.59
C GLN A 23 0.81 8.31 7.17
N SER A 24 1.32 7.27 7.83
CA SER A 24 2.68 7.27 8.37
C SER A 24 3.73 7.31 7.27
N ILE A 25 3.51 6.62 6.16
CA ILE A 25 4.43 6.62 5.00
C ILE A 25 4.37 7.99 4.32
N LEU A 26 3.16 8.52 4.09
CA LEU A 26 2.94 9.84 3.50
C LEU A 26 3.59 10.98 4.31
N ASN A 27 3.69 10.83 5.64
CA ASN A 27 4.27 11.87 6.51
C ASN A 27 5.78 11.71 6.76
N GLN A 28 6.46 10.78 6.09
CA GLN A 28 7.91 10.62 6.25
C GLN A 28 8.67 11.86 5.76
N ARG A 29 9.77 12.19 6.46
CA ARG A 29 10.64 13.33 6.09
C ARG A 29 11.23 13.17 4.69
N GLN A 30 11.59 11.95 4.33
CA GLN A 30 12.06 11.59 3.00
C GLN A 30 10.98 10.73 2.38
N GLN A 31 10.38 11.21 1.28
CA GLN A 31 9.37 10.46 0.56
C GLN A 31 10.02 9.34 -0.25
N PRO A 32 9.43 8.14 -0.31
CA PRO A 32 9.86 7.11 -1.23
C PRO A 32 9.61 7.55 -2.67
N ASP A 33 10.47 7.08 -3.57
CA ASP A 33 10.31 7.34 -5.00
C ASP A 33 9.07 6.62 -5.55
N GLU A 34 8.77 5.44 -5.02
CA GLU A 34 7.55 4.69 -5.33
C GLU A 34 7.07 3.88 -4.11
N VAL A 35 5.75 3.77 -3.98
CA VAL A 35 5.08 2.89 -3.02
C VAL A 35 4.29 1.84 -3.78
N ILE A 36 4.54 0.56 -3.50
CA ILE A 36 3.89 -0.57 -4.16
C ILE A 36 3.06 -1.32 -3.12
N ILE A 37 1.76 -1.42 -3.36
CA ILE A 37 0.81 -2.05 -2.43
C ILE A 37 0.18 -3.27 -3.10
N ARG A 38 0.26 -4.41 -2.41
CA ARG A 38 -0.30 -5.70 -2.83
C ARG A 38 -1.26 -6.25 -1.79
N ASP A 39 -2.53 -6.30 -2.15
CA ASP A 39 -3.57 -6.91 -1.33
C ASP A 39 -3.77 -8.37 -1.70
N ASP A 40 -3.74 -9.25 -0.71
CA ASP A 40 -3.81 -10.70 -0.90
C ASP A 40 -5.25 -11.26 -0.80
N CYS A 41 -6.16 -10.62 -1.56
CA CYS A 41 -7.59 -10.91 -1.56
C CYS A 41 -8.27 -10.62 -0.22
N SER A 42 -8.08 -9.42 0.33
CA SER A 42 -8.84 -9.00 1.50
C SER A 42 -10.35 -9.11 1.25
N THR A 43 -11.07 -9.51 2.29
CA THR A 43 -12.53 -9.61 2.30
C THR A 43 -13.19 -8.48 3.09
N ASP A 44 -12.39 -7.60 3.70
CA ASP A 44 -12.83 -6.41 4.42
C ASP A 44 -12.63 -5.13 3.57
N SER A 45 -12.78 -3.96 4.17
CA SER A 45 -12.66 -2.68 3.44
C SER A 45 -11.23 -2.28 3.05
N THR A 46 -10.21 -3.12 3.27
CA THR A 46 -8.80 -2.78 3.04
C THR A 46 -8.55 -2.18 1.67
N GLY A 47 -9.03 -2.83 0.60
CA GLY A 47 -8.82 -2.35 -0.78
C GLY A 47 -9.45 -0.99 -1.03
N ASN A 48 -10.72 -0.81 -0.64
CA ASN A 48 -11.44 0.46 -0.78
C ASN A 48 -10.73 1.59 -0.03
N LEU A 49 -10.21 1.32 1.17
CA LEU A 49 -9.49 2.32 1.96
C LEU A 49 -8.17 2.74 1.29
N ILE A 50 -7.46 1.81 0.66
CA ILE A 50 -6.21 2.11 -0.09
C ILE A 50 -6.52 2.94 -1.33
N GLU A 51 -7.50 2.53 -2.14
CA GLU A 51 -7.87 3.24 -3.37
C GLU A 51 -8.32 4.67 -3.09
N SER A 52 -9.21 4.86 -2.10
CA SER A 52 -9.65 6.19 -1.69
C SER A 52 -8.49 7.04 -1.19
N PHE A 53 -7.61 6.48 -0.35
CA PHE A 53 -6.46 7.21 0.17
C PHE A 53 -5.51 7.69 -0.93
N ILE A 54 -5.19 6.84 -1.92
CA ILE A 54 -4.34 7.21 -3.06
C ILE A 54 -4.98 8.32 -3.88
N LYS A 55 -6.29 8.19 -4.17
CA LYS A 55 -7.05 9.15 -4.98
C LYS A 55 -7.17 10.52 -4.29
N GLU A 56 -7.55 10.53 -3.01
CA GLU A 56 -7.78 11.77 -2.24
C GLU A 56 -6.49 12.58 -2.05
N ASN A 57 -5.34 11.91 -1.94
CA ASN A 57 -4.04 12.56 -1.75
C ASN A 57 -3.25 12.78 -3.06
N GLY A 58 -3.81 12.40 -4.22
CA GLY A 58 -3.16 12.60 -5.52
C GLY A 58 -1.82 11.87 -5.67
N LEU A 59 -1.69 10.68 -5.07
CA LEU A 59 -0.41 9.95 -4.95
C LEU A 59 -0.07 9.18 -6.23
N SER A 60 0.42 9.88 -7.25
CA SER A 60 0.72 9.29 -8.56
C SER A 60 1.85 8.27 -8.58
N ASN A 61 2.75 8.31 -7.58
CA ASN A 61 3.83 7.34 -7.41
C ASN A 61 3.46 6.18 -6.47
N TRP A 62 2.17 6.01 -6.15
CA TRP A 62 1.66 4.89 -5.36
C TRP A 62 0.87 3.97 -6.27
N SER A 63 1.26 2.70 -6.32
CA SER A 63 0.56 1.68 -7.10
C SER A 63 -0.12 0.67 -6.18
N PHE A 64 -1.34 0.28 -6.53
CA PHE A 64 -2.14 -0.68 -5.77
C PHE A 64 -2.70 -1.77 -6.69
N LYS A 65 -2.58 -3.03 -6.26
CA LYS A 65 -3.18 -4.18 -6.95
C LYS A 65 -3.66 -5.23 -5.95
N ILE A 66 -4.79 -5.85 -6.27
CA ILE A 66 -5.36 -7.00 -5.56
C ILE A 66 -4.99 -8.28 -6.30
N ASN A 67 -4.53 -9.30 -5.58
CA ASN A 67 -4.29 -10.63 -6.14
C ASN A 67 -5.61 -11.32 -6.53
N ALA A 68 -5.56 -12.24 -7.49
CA ALA A 68 -6.75 -13.01 -7.90
C ALA A 68 -7.11 -14.14 -6.92
N PHE A 69 -6.13 -14.61 -6.15
CA PHE A 69 -6.26 -15.64 -5.12
C PHE A 69 -5.24 -15.37 -4.02
N ASN A 70 -5.53 -15.83 -2.80
CA ASN A 70 -4.63 -15.68 -1.66
C ASN A 70 -3.35 -16.49 -1.92
N LYS A 71 -2.22 -15.80 -2.03
CA LYS A 71 -0.89 -16.38 -2.27
C LYS A 71 -0.11 -16.61 -0.97
N GLY A 72 -0.62 -16.09 0.14
CA GLY A 72 0.08 -16.00 1.41
C GLY A 72 1.22 -14.98 1.36
N TYR A 73 1.75 -14.62 2.53
CA TYR A 73 2.73 -13.54 2.68
C TYR A 73 4.00 -13.71 1.82
N ARG A 74 4.42 -14.95 1.52
CA ARG A 74 5.62 -15.23 0.70
C ARG A 74 5.40 -14.93 -0.78
N GLY A 75 4.19 -15.16 -1.29
CA GLY A 75 3.87 -14.95 -2.71
C GLY A 75 3.31 -13.56 -3.01
N ASN A 76 3.22 -12.69 -1.99
CA ASN A 76 2.70 -11.33 -2.12
C ASN A 76 3.80 -10.29 -2.43
N PHE A 77 5.07 -10.74 -2.47
CA PHE A 77 6.24 -9.97 -2.89
C PHE A 77 6.86 -10.57 -4.15
#